data_AF-A0A9Q3UGU0-F1
#
_entry.id   AF-A0A9Q3UGU0-F1
#
_cell.length_a   1.000
_cell.length_b   1.000
_cell.length_c   1.000
_cell.angle_alpha   90.00
_cell.angle_beta   90.00
_cell.angle_gamma   90.00
#
_symmetry.space_group_name_H-M   'P 1'
#
loop_
_entity.id
_entity.type
_entity.pdbx_description
1 polymer ?
#
loop_
_entity_poly.entity_id
_entity_poly.type
_entity_poly.pdbx_seq_one_letter_code
_entity_poly.pdbx_strand_id
1 'polypeptide(L)'
;MYGNEIFKVIKDKREKYLKEEDELRLSSVGPPTREEIFSSFPYIDNIVFQKIATSINWQKLSMRFLCLIISSIWFSVFPVYLFVIYMYEKGFFSYEFFVDGVVGLKSFFFAAAIVTVLLSFYLFGFILVAKNIYVDYVKTGAFSWAARFALWASFALAAFIHYLLFFLSLSYDDLVVYKANVVMAFVIILYVSSFIIVRKSESATNWIPSAVFLFVSFSLPLFSMDSVAKVIDAGLRKFNVGADKEVKIYEGTNNNLIASGKVLFWSPDFIYFTSQDGENNYLHAYPTKNGTHIVVER
;
A
#
# COMPACT_ATOMS: atom_id res chain seq x y z
N MET A 1 -22.54 -25.73 -26.43
CA MET A 1 -22.41 -27.06 -25.80
C MET A 1 -21.69 -28.11 -26.66
N TYR A 2 -21.38 -27.86 -27.94
CA TYR A 2 -20.74 -28.85 -28.86
C TYR A 2 -19.19 -28.86 -28.89
N GLY A 3 -18.51 -27.85 -28.32
CA GLY A 3 -17.04 -27.74 -28.41
C GLY A 3 -16.24 -28.69 -27.52
N ASN A 4 -16.82 -29.13 -26.39
CA ASN A 4 -16.11 -29.98 -25.42
C ASN A 4 -15.99 -31.44 -25.86
N GLU A 5 -16.93 -31.96 -26.64
CA GLU A 5 -16.88 -33.35 -27.10
C GLU A 5 -15.84 -33.54 -28.22
N ILE A 6 -15.73 -32.58 -29.14
CA ILE A 6 -14.72 -32.60 -30.19
C ILE A 6 -13.30 -32.52 -29.60
N PHE A 7 -13.11 -31.68 -28.58
CA PHE A 7 -11.82 -31.56 -27.90
C PHE A 7 -11.43 -32.85 -27.16
N LYS A 8 -12.40 -33.55 -26.59
CA LYS A 8 -12.19 -34.84 -25.91
C LYS A 8 -11.81 -35.94 -26.91
N VAL A 9 -12.51 -36.02 -28.05
CA VAL A 9 -12.21 -37.01 -29.11
C VAL A 9 -10.83 -36.78 -29.74
N ILE A 10 -10.43 -35.52 -29.94
CA ILE A 10 -9.10 -35.19 -30.48
C ILE A 10 -8.00 -35.54 -29.45
N LYS A 11 -8.24 -35.28 -28.16
CA LYS A 11 -7.31 -35.62 -27.08
C LYS A 11 -7.13 -37.13 -26.94
N ASP A 12 -8.22 -37.90 -26.94
CA ASP A 12 -8.18 -39.35 -26.79
C ASP A 12 -7.52 -40.02 -28.01
N LYS A 13 -7.76 -39.53 -29.23
CA LYS A 13 -7.05 -40.01 -30.43
C LYS A 13 -5.55 -39.72 -30.34
N ARG A 14 -5.16 -38.52 -29.89
CA ARG A 14 -3.74 -38.15 -29.75
C ARG A 14 -3.03 -38.99 -28.70
N GLU A 15 -3.66 -39.28 -27.56
CA GLU A 15 -3.08 -40.15 -26.53
C GLU A 15 -2.94 -41.60 -27.01
N LYS A 16 -3.89 -42.09 -27.83
CA LYS A 16 -3.79 -43.42 -28.44
C LYS A 16 -2.65 -43.51 -29.45
N TYR A 17 -2.50 -42.51 -30.33
CA TYR A 17 -1.38 -42.46 -31.28
C TYR A 17 -0.02 -42.39 -30.58
N LEU A 18 0.10 -41.60 -29.51
CA LEU A 18 1.34 -41.50 -28.74
C LEU A 18 1.69 -42.81 -28.01
N LYS A 19 0.69 -43.55 -27.51
CA LYS A 19 0.91 -44.87 -26.92
C LYS A 19 1.34 -45.92 -27.95
N GLU A 20 0.70 -45.94 -29.12
CA GLU A 20 1.08 -46.85 -30.21
C GLU A 20 2.48 -46.53 -30.75
N GLU A 21 2.86 -45.25 -30.81
CA GLU A 21 4.21 -44.80 -31.22
C GLU A 21 5.29 -45.11 -30.16
N ASP A 22 4.97 -44.97 -28.87
CA ASP A 22 5.86 -45.36 -27.75
C ASP A 22 6.02 -46.89 -27.69
N GLU A 23 4.96 -47.67 -27.92
CA GLU A 23 5.03 -49.14 -27.98
C GLU A 23 5.88 -49.63 -29.17
N LEU A 24 5.77 -48.97 -30.33
CA LEU A 24 6.61 -49.23 -31.52
C LEU A 24 8.08 -48.83 -31.33
N ARG A 25 8.35 -47.79 -30.53
CA ARG A 25 9.72 -47.39 -30.15
C ARG A 25 10.32 -48.32 -29.10
N LEU A 26 9.53 -48.74 -28.11
CA LEU A 26 9.93 -49.68 -27.06
C LEU A 26 10.17 -51.10 -27.59
N SER A 27 9.55 -51.49 -28.72
CA SER A 27 9.79 -52.78 -29.36
C SER A 27 11.03 -52.82 -30.28
N SER A 28 11.68 -51.68 -30.56
CA SER A 28 12.79 -51.58 -31.52
C SER A 28 14.07 -50.95 -30.95
N VAL A 29 14.03 -50.40 -29.74
CA VAL A 29 15.19 -49.76 -29.10
C VAL A 29 15.28 -50.25 -27.65
N GLY A 30 16.39 -50.88 -27.28
CA GLY A 30 16.66 -51.29 -25.90
C GLY A 30 16.65 -50.09 -24.93
N PRO A 31 16.62 -50.34 -23.60
CA PRO A 31 16.59 -49.27 -22.63
C PRO A 31 17.78 -48.31 -22.84
N PRO A 32 17.55 -46.98 -22.77
CA PRO A 32 18.57 -45.99 -23.06
C PRO A 32 19.75 -46.19 -22.11
N THR A 33 20.95 -46.14 -22.67
CA THR A 33 22.17 -46.29 -21.90
C THR A 33 22.37 -45.09 -20.98
N ARG A 34 23.08 -45.29 -19.86
CA ARG A 34 23.33 -44.23 -18.87
C ARG A 34 23.97 -42.97 -19.51
N GLU A 35 24.78 -43.15 -20.54
CA GLU A 35 25.45 -42.07 -21.29
C GLU A 35 24.48 -41.26 -22.18
N GLU A 36 23.45 -41.89 -22.77
CA GLU A 36 22.38 -41.21 -23.52
C GLU A 36 21.49 -40.37 -22.59
N ILE A 37 21.24 -40.87 -21.38
CA ILE A 37 20.51 -40.12 -20.35
C ILE A 37 21.32 -38.89 -19.92
N PHE A 38 22.62 -39.03 -19.63
CA PHE A 38 23.47 -37.91 -19.20
C PHE A 38 23.76 -36.89 -20.31
N SER A 39 23.83 -37.30 -21.58
CA SER A 39 24.03 -36.39 -22.72
C SER A 39 22.78 -35.60 -23.12
N SER A 40 21.58 -36.07 -22.75
CA SER A 40 20.32 -35.36 -23.01
C SER A 40 19.96 -34.30 -21.96
N PHE A 41 20.53 -34.37 -20.75
CA PHE A 41 20.30 -33.38 -19.68
C PHE A 41 20.58 -31.92 -20.08
N PRO A 42 21.75 -31.58 -20.67
CA PRO A 42 22.03 -30.20 -21.10
C PRO A 42 21.05 -29.71 -22.17
N TYR A 43 20.56 -30.61 -23.01
CA TYR A 43 19.63 -30.29 -24.10
C TYR A 43 18.20 -30.05 -23.59
N ILE A 44 17.76 -30.85 -22.62
CA ILE A 44 16.47 -30.69 -21.93
C ILE A 44 16.45 -29.37 -21.14
N ASP A 45 17.53 -29.06 -20.42
CA ASP A 45 17.64 -27.79 -19.68
C ASP A 45 17.61 -26.59 -20.64
N ASN A 46 18.28 -26.67 -21.79
CA ASN A 46 18.28 -25.61 -22.78
C ASN A 46 16.91 -25.40 -23.44
N ILE A 47 16.17 -26.49 -23.73
CA ILE A 47 14.81 -26.41 -24.28
C ILE A 47 13.84 -25.84 -23.25
N VAL A 48 13.91 -26.28 -21.99
CA VAL A 48 13.06 -25.76 -20.91
C VAL A 48 13.36 -24.27 -20.68
N PHE A 49 14.63 -23.88 -20.67
CA PHE A 49 15.06 -22.49 -20.51
C PHE A 49 14.64 -21.62 -21.71
N GLN A 50 14.79 -22.10 -22.95
CA GLN A 50 14.28 -21.41 -24.14
C GLN A 50 12.76 -21.27 -24.12
N LYS A 51 12.03 -22.31 -23.71
CA LYS A 51 10.56 -22.29 -23.64
C LYS A 51 10.07 -21.32 -22.56
N ILE A 52 10.79 -21.21 -21.44
CA ILE A 52 10.55 -20.19 -20.41
C ILE A 52 10.87 -18.79 -20.95
N ALA A 53 12.05 -18.58 -21.55
CA ALA A 53 12.51 -17.28 -22.05
C ALA A 53 11.64 -16.71 -23.19
N THR A 54 11.11 -17.59 -24.06
CA THR A 54 10.18 -17.22 -25.14
C THR A 54 8.74 -17.01 -24.66
N SER A 55 8.36 -17.58 -23.50
CA SER A 55 7.03 -17.39 -22.91
C SER A 55 6.88 -16.09 -22.10
N ILE A 56 8.00 -15.48 -21.71
CA ILE A 56 8.02 -14.24 -20.92
C ILE A 56 7.94 -13.05 -21.85
N ASN A 57 6.91 -12.22 -21.66
CA ASN A 57 6.83 -10.93 -22.33
C ASN A 57 7.80 -9.95 -21.62
N TRP A 58 9.02 -9.84 -22.15
CA TRP A 58 10.10 -9.01 -21.61
C TRP A 58 9.71 -7.53 -21.44
N GLN A 59 8.85 -6.99 -22.32
CA GLN A 59 8.35 -5.62 -22.18
C GLN A 59 7.45 -5.46 -20.95
N LYS A 60 6.55 -6.42 -20.70
CA LYS A 60 5.70 -6.37 -19.49
C LYS A 60 6.51 -6.57 -18.22
N LEU A 61 7.53 -7.43 -18.27
CA LEU A 61 8.43 -7.66 -17.14
C LEU A 61 9.28 -6.42 -16.84
N SER A 62 9.81 -5.73 -17.86
CA SER A 62 10.57 -4.49 -17.66
C SER A 62 9.67 -3.37 -17.10
N MET A 63 8.44 -3.23 -17.60
CA MET A 63 7.47 -2.29 -17.05
C MET A 63 7.14 -2.59 -15.58
N ARG A 64 7.02 -3.88 -15.22
CA ARG A 64 6.82 -4.29 -13.83
C ARG A 64 7.98 -3.85 -12.95
N PHE A 65 9.21 -4.09 -13.40
CA PHE A 65 10.42 -3.70 -12.67
C PHE A 65 10.51 -2.17 -12.53
N LEU A 66 10.20 -1.43 -13.59
CA LEU A 66 10.13 0.03 -13.56
C LEU A 66 9.09 0.52 -12.55
N CYS A 67 7.87 -0.03 -12.57
CA CYS A 67 6.84 0.30 -11.58
C CYS A 67 7.28 -0.01 -10.15
N LEU A 68 8.04 -1.09 -9.91
CA LEU A 68 8.59 -1.40 -8.59
C LEU A 68 9.59 -0.33 -8.14
N ILE A 69 10.52 0.07 -9.00
CA ILE A 69 11.49 1.14 -8.70
C ILE A 69 10.77 2.44 -8.39
N ILE A 70 9.83 2.86 -9.25
CA ILE A 70 9.06 4.09 -9.07
C ILE A 70 8.26 4.02 -7.78
N SER A 71 7.60 2.89 -7.47
CA SER A 71 6.91 2.71 -6.20
C SER A 71 7.84 2.84 -5.00
N SER A 72 9.02 2.23 -5.03
CA SER A 72 9.99 2.34 -3.94
C SER A 72 10.46 3.78 -3.70
N ILE A 73 10.74 4.52 -4.78
CA ILE A 73 11.08 5.95 -4.69
C ILE A 73 9.88 6.73 -4.13
N TRP A 74 8.69 6.49 -4.67
CA TRP A 74 7.45 7.15 -4.27
C TRP A 74 7.17 6.96 -2.77
N PHE A 75 7.26 5.74 -2.26
CA PHE A 75 7.08 5.46 -0.82
C PHE A 75 8.09 6.19 0.06
N SER A 76 9.34 6.39 -0.41
CA SER A 76 10.37 7.13 0.34
C SER A 76 10.07 8.63 0.44
N VAL A 77 9.45 9.21 -0.60
CA VAL A 77 9.10 10.65 -0.66
C VAL A 77 7.68 10.96 -0.20
N PHE A 78 6.80 9.95 -0.13
CA PHE A 78 5.38 10.10 0.22
C PHE A 78 5.12 10.85 1.54
N PRO A 79 5.86 10.59 2.64
CA PRO A 79 5.71 11.36 3.88
C PRO A 79 5.94 12.85 3.70
N VAL A 80 7.01 13.20 2.96
CA VAL A 80 7.40 14.57 2.67
C VAL A 80 6.33 15.23 1.80
N TYR A 81 5.86 14.52 0.79
CA TYR A 81 4.79 14.95 -0.09
C TYR A 81 3.50 15.32 0.67
N LEU A 82 3.05 14.46 1.60
CA LEU A 82 1.87 14.76 2.42
C LEU A 82 2.08 15.98 3.33
N PHE A 83 3.31 16.16 3.86
CA PHE A 83 3.64 17.33 4.67
C PHE A 83 3.76 18.63 3.85
N VAL A 84 4.14 18.56 2.58
CA VAL A 84 4.09 19.73 1.68
C VAL A 84 2.64 20.16 1.47
N ILE A 85 1.72 19.23 1.27
CA ILE A 85 0.28 19.53 1.21
C ILE A 85 -0.18 20.16 2.53
N TYR A 86 0.24 19.62 3.67
CA TYR A 86 -0.08 20.18 4.98
C TYR A 86 0.38 21.63 5.14
N MET A 87 1.65 21.90 4.81
CA MET A 87 2.26 23.23 4.86
C MET A 87 1.52 24.22 3.95
N TYR A 88 1.17 23.78 2.74
CA TYR A 88 0.38 24.56 1.80
C TYR A 88 -1.00 24.92 2.38
N GLU A 89 -1.74 23.93 2.89
CA GLU A 89 -3.08 24.14 3.47
C GLU A 89 -3.06 25.01 4.73
N LYS A 90 -2.01 24.90 5.55
CA LYS A 90 -1.85 25.71 6.76
C LYS A 90 -1.16 27.06 6.51
N GLY A 91 -0.72 27.35 5.28
CA GLY A 91 -0.12 28.62 4.91
C GLY A 91 1.24 28.90 5.57
N PHE A 92 2.03 27.87 5.88
CA PHE A 92 3.39 28.03 6.44
C PHE A 92 4.42 27.18 5.68
N PHE A 93 5.70 27.47 5.85
CA PHE A 93 6.78 26.67 5.28
C PHE A 93 7.92 26.51 6.30
N SER A 94 8.41 25.28 6.50
CA SER A 94 9.53 24.97 7.41
C SER A 94 10.68 24.34 6.64
N TYR A 95 11.83 25.02 6.58
CA TYR A 95 13.02 24.51 5.90
C TYR A 95 13.72 23.42 6.72
N GLU A 96 13.85 23.59 8.04
CA GLU A 96 14.52 22.57 8.88
C GLU A 96 13.80 21.22 8.91
N PHE A 97 12.50 21.21 8.61
CA PHE A 97 11.75 19.97 8.44
C PHE A 97 12.38 19.05 7.40
N PHE A 98 12.90 19.62 6.30
CA PHE A 98 13.51 18.88 5.20
C PHE A 98 14.98 18.51 5.43
N VAL A 99 15.65 19.16 6.36
CA VAL A 99 17.07 18.91 6.67
C VAL A 99 17.19 17.94 7.83
N ASP A 100 16.62 18.28 8.98
CA ASP A 100 16.82 17.56 10.24
C ASP A 100 15.59 16.76 10.68
N GLY A 101 14.38 17.19 10.28
CA GLY A 101 13.12 16.53 10.65
C GLY A 101 12.82 15.23 9.88
N VAL A 102 13.45 15.01 8.73
CA VAL A 102 13.08 13.96 7.77
C VAL A 102 13.26 12.55 8.35
N VAL A 103 14.29 12.31 9.18
CA VAL A 103 14.58 10.97 9.69
C VAL A 103 13.51 10.51 10.69
N GLY A 104 13.15 11.37 11.65
CA GLY A 104 12.08 11.08 12.62
C GLY A 104 10.73 10.91 11.93
N LEU A 105 10.44 11.79 10.97
CA LEU A 105 9.25 11.72 10.14
C LEU A 105 9.13 10.39 9.39
N LYS A 106 10.19 9.97 8.69
CA LYS A 106 10.20 8.72 7.92
C LYS A 106 9.95 7.50 8.81
N SER A 107 10.57 7.46 9.99
CA SER A 107 10.36 6.38 10.96
C SER A 107 8.91 6.33 11.45
N PHE A 108 8.32 7.49 11.77
CA PHE A 108 6.93 7.57 12.20
C PHE A 108 5.96 7.16 11.09
N PHE A 109 6.16 7.66 9.87
CA PHE A 109 5.36 7.26 8.71
C PHE A 109 5.49 5.79 8.38
N PHE A 110 6.67 5.20 8.55
CA PHE A 110 6.86 3.76 8.36
C PHE A 110 6.02 2.95 9.37
N ALA A 111 6.04 3.32 10.65
CA ALA A 111 5.18 2.69 11.66
C ALA A 111 3.69 2.87 11.33
N ALA A 112 3.28 4.09 10.96
CA ALA A 112 1.90 4.38 10.55
C ALA A 112 1.49 3.58 9.30
N ALA A 113 2.40 3.40 8.34
CA ALA A 113 2.16 2.58 7.15
C ALA A 113 1.94 1.11 7.51
N ILE A 114 2.73 0.54 8.44
CA ILE A 114 2.53 -0.83 8.94
C ILE A 114 1.14 -0.97 9.55
N VAL A 115 0.76 -0.05 10.45
CA VAL A 115 -0.56 -0.05 11.10
C VAL A 115 -1.67 0.08 10.05
N THR A 116 -1.50 0.96 9.07
CA THR A 116 -2.46 1.17 7.98
C THR A 116 -2.62 -0.09 7.14
N VAL A 117 -1.53 -0.78 6.80
CA VAL A 117 -1.57 -2.04 6.05
C VAL A 117 -2.30 -3.11 6.85
N LEU A 118 -1.98 -3.30 8.13
CA LEU A 118 -2.69 -4.25 8.99
C LEU A 118 -4.18 -3.91 9.08
N LEU A 119 -4.52 -2.64 9.29
CA LEU A 119 -5.89 -2.15 9.32
C LEU A 119 -6.61 -2.43 8.00
N SER A 120 -5.91 -2.31 6.87
CA SER A 120 -6.45 -2.62 5.54
C SER A 120 -6.90 -4.07 5.43
N PHE A 121 -6.12 -5.01 5.98
CA PHE A 121 -6.49 -6.42 6.03
C PHE A 121 -7.72 -6.66 6.93
N TYR A 122 -7.83 -5.97 8.06
CA TYR A 122 -9.02 -6.10 8.92
C TYR A 122 -10.28 -5.52 8.27
N LEU A 123 -10.17 -4.36 7.60
CA LEU A 123 -11.30 -3.68 6.98
C LEU A 123 -11.76 -4.33 5.68
N PHE A 124 -10.82 -4.73 4.82
CA PHE A 124 -11.13 -5.18 3.46
C PHE A 124 -10.51 -6.54 3.10
N GLY A 125 -9.90 -7.26 4.05
CA GLY A 125 -9.28 -8.56 3.79
C GLY A 125 -10.25 -9.62 3.23
N PHE A 126 -11.56 -9.47 3.47
CA PHE A 126 -12.59 -10.32 2.84
C PHE A 126 -12.52 -10.28 1.31
N ILE A 127 -12.07 -9.17 0.69
CA ILE A 127 -11.86 -9.07 -0.76
C ILE A 127 -10.77 -10.04 -1.23
N LEU A 128 -9.69 -10.18 -0.46
CA LEU A 128 -8.61 -11.13 -0.77
C LEU A 128 -9.09 -12.56 -0.64
N VAL A 129 -9.87 -12.85 0.41
CA VAL A 129 -10.48 -14.17 0.63
C VAL A 129 -11.43 -14.48 -0.54
N ALA A 130 -12.34 -13.57 -0.89
CA ALA A 130 -13.26 -13.73 -2.01
C ALA A 130 -12.51 -13.98 -3.34
N LYS A 131 -11.44 -13.22 -3.59
CA LYS A 131 -10.64 -13.37 -4.80
C LYS A 131 -9.91 -14.70 -4.86
N ASN A 132 -9.31 -15.16 -3.75
CA ASN A 132 -8.67 -16.47 -3.67
C ASN A 132 -9.67 -17.59 -3.93
N ILE A 133 -10.84 -17.53 -3.31
CA ILE A 133 -11.90 -18.52 -3.51
C ILE A 133 -12.39 -18.53 -4.95
N TYR A 134 -12.54 -17.37 -5.58
CA TYR A 134 -12.89 -17.28 -7.00
C TYR A 134 -11.83 -17.96 -7.89
N VAL A 135 -10.55 -17.72 -7.62
CA VAL A 135 -9.45 -18.37 -8.36
C VAL A 135 -9.51 -19.90 -8.21
N ASP A 136 -9.78 -20.40 -7.01
CA ASP A 136 -9.90 -21.84 -6.75
C ASP A 136 -11.14 -22.44 -7.39
N TYR A 137 -12.27 -21.73 -7.37
CA TYR A 137 -13.50 -22.12 -8.06
C TYR A 137 -13.28 -22.24 -9.58
N VAL A 138 -12.59 -21.28 -10.20
CA VAL A 138 -12.27 -21.35 -11.64
C VAL A 138 -11.39 -22.57 -11.99
N LYS A 139 -10.52 -23.00 -11.07
CA LYS A 139 -9.63 -24.16 -11.27
C LYS A 139 -10.31 -25.50 -11.01
N THR A 140 -11.15 -25.57 -9.98
CA THR A 140 -11.71 -26.83 -9.46
C THR A 140 -13.18 -27.05 -9.81
N GLY A 141 -13.88 -26.00 -10.21
CA GLY A 141 -15.33 -26.01 -10.47
C GLY A 141 -16.21 -26.16 -9.22
N ALA A 142 -15.62 -26.28 -8.04
CA ALA A 142 -16.32 -26.56 -6.80
C ALA A 142 -16.05 -25.51 -5.72
N PHE A 143 -17.02 -25.33 -4.85
CA PHE A 143 -16.94 -24.35 -3.75
C PHE A 143 -16.98 -25.11 -2.42
N SER A 144 -15.84 -25.19 -1.73
CA SER A 144 -15.75 -25.90 -0.46
C SER A 144 -16.55 -25.20 0.64
N TRP A 145 -17.11 -25.96 1.58
CA TRP A 145 -17.83 -25.39 2.72
C TRP A 145 -16.92 -24.49 3.59
N ALA A 146 -15.67 -24.92 3.77
CA ALA A 146 -14.65 -24.13 4.49
C ALA A 146 -14.41 -22.76 3.83
N ALA A 147 -14.39 -22.69 2.49
CA ALA A 147 -14.27 -21.42 1.76
C ALA A 147 -15.47 -20.49 2.02
N ARG A 148 -16.70 -21.03 2.09
CA ARG A 148 -17.91 -20.24 2.40
C ARG A 148 -17.80 -19.64 3.79
N PHE A 149 -17.44 -20.48 4.76
CA PHE A 149 -17.26 -20.04 6.14
C PHE A 149 -16.18 -18.96 6.25
N ALA A 150 -15.02 -19.14 5.63
CA ALA A 150 -13.93 -18.16 5.64
C ALA A 150 -14.36 -16.81 5.03
N LEU A 151 -15.12 -16.82 3.94
CA LEU A 151 -15.65 -15.60 3.33
C LEU A 151 -16.61 -14.87 4.28
N TRP A 152 -17.58 -15.57 4.84
CA TRP A 152 -18.55 -14.97 5.76
C TRP A 152 -17.91 -14.50 7.07
N ALA A 153 -16.97 -15.27 7.63
CA ALA A 153 -16.24 -14.90 8.82
C ALA A 153 -15.38 -13.64 8.60
N SER A 154 -14.66 -13.57 7.47
CA SER A 154 -13.86 -12.38 7.13
C SER A 154 -14.73 -11.16 6.83
N PHE A 155 -15.90 -11.34 6.20
CA PHE A 155 -16.87 -10.27 6.00
C PHE A 155 -17.47 -9.77 7.33
N ALA A 156 -17.86 -10.67 8.22
CA ALA A 156 -18.38 -10.32 9.54
C ALA A 156 -17.34 -9.57 10.39
N LEU A 157 -16.08 -10.01 10.36
CA LEU A 157 -14.97 -9.30 11.00
C LEU A 157 -14.79 -7.89 10.40
N ALA A 158 -14.78 -7.78 9.07
CA ALA A 158 -14.67 -6.49 8.39
C ALA A 158 -15.81 -5.53 8.78
N ALA A 159 -17.06 -6.03 8.81
CA ALA A 159 -18.22 -5.26 9.21
C ALA A 159 -18.13 -4.80 10.68
N PHE A 160 -17.70 -5.70 11.58
CA PHE A 160 -17.49 -5.37 12.99
C PHE A 160 -16.43 -4.28 13.19
N ILE A 161 -15.29 -4.38 12.50
CA ILE A 161 -14.22 -3.37 12.59
C ILE A 161 -14.68 -2.03 11.98
N HIS A 162 -15.40 -2.05 10.85
CA HIS A 162 -15.99 -0.82 10.30
C HIS A 162 -16.95 -0.17 11.30
N TYR A 163 -17.83 -0.94 11.92
CA TYR A 163 -18.77 -0.47 12.92
C TYR A 163 -18.04 0.17 14.12
N LEU A 164 -17.02 -0.52 14.65
CA LEU A 164 -16.22 -0.03 15.78
C LEU A 164 -15.54 1.31 15.47
N LEU A 165 -14.86 1.40 14.32
CA LEU A 165 -14.15 2.62 13.92
C LEU A 165 -15.11 3.76 13.59
N PHE A 166 -16.25 3.45 12.97
CA PHE A 166 -17.27 4.46 12.68
C PHE A 166 -17.84 5.04 13.97
N PHE A 167 -18.20 4.19 14.94
CA PHE A 167 -18.69 4.63 16.24
C PHE A 167 -17.66 5.47 17.01
N LEU A 168 -16.39 5.04 17.01
CA LEU A 168 -15.29 5.82 17.59
C LEU A 168 -15.16 7.18 16.89
N SER A 169 -15.24 7.22 15.56
CA SER A 169 -15.14 8.47 14.80
C SER A 169 -16.26 9.46 15.12
N LEU A 170 -17.48 8.95 15.39
CA LEU A 170 -18.59 9.78 15.84
C LEU A 170 -18.36 10.31 17.27
N SER A 171 -17.78 9.51 18.15
CA SER A 171 -17.50 9.93 19.54
C SER A 171 -16.42 11.01 19.63
N TYR A 172 -15.53 11.09 18.65
CA TYR A 172 -14.46 12.08 18.59
C TYR A 172 -14.74 13.23 17.60
N ASP A 173 -15.91 13.24 16.94
CA ASP A 173 -16.29 14.21 15.89
C ASP A 173 -15.28 14.28 14.71
N ASP A 174 -14.56 13.18 14.47
CA ASP A 174 -13.43 13.11 13.53
C ASP A 174 -13.74 12.18 12.33
N LEU A 175 -14.93 12.34 11.74
CA LEU A 175 -15.40 11.50 10.64
C LEU A 175 -14.49 11.56 9.40
N VAL A 176 -13.78 12.68 9.19
CA VAL A 176 -12.82 12.85 8.09
C VAL A 176 -11.67 11.85 8.20
N VAL A 177 -11.14 11.65 9.41
CA VAL A 177 -10.04 10.72 9.65
C VAL A 177 -10.48 9.29 9.39
N TYR A 178 -11.70 8.91 9.80
CA TYR A 178 -12.27 7.62 9.46
C TYR A 178 -12.38 7.40 7.95
N LYS A 179 -12.98 8.34 7.23
CA LYS A 179 -13.14 8.26 5.76
C LYS A 179 -11.79 8.12 5.05
N ALA A 180 -10.79 8.91 5.46
CA ALA A 180 -9.45 8.86 4.89
C ALA A 180 -8.79 7.48 5.09
N ASN A 181 -8.89 6.93 6.29
CA ASN A 181 -8.35 5.60 6.60
C ASN A 181 -9.07 4.49 5.80
N VAL A 182 -10.40 4.55 5.68
CA VAL A 182 -11.18 3.59 4.89
C VAL A 182 -10.81 3.63 3.41
N VAL A 183 -10.70 4.82 2.81
CA VAL A 183 -10.32 4.96 1.40
C VAL A 183 -8.90 4.44 1.17
N MET A 184 -7.94 4.81 2.02
CA MET A 184 -6.56 4.33 1.91
C MET A 184 -6.49 2.80 2.05
N ALA A 185 -7.21 2.26 3.03
CA ALA A 185 -7.29 0.82 3.26
C ALA A 185 -7.86 0.05 2.06
N PHE A 186 -8.90 0.60 1.43
CA PHE A 186 -9.49 0.03 0.23
C PHE A 186 -8.50 0.03 -0.94
N VAL A 187 -7.79 1.14 -1.17
CA VAL A 187 -6.77 1.24 -2.22
C VAL A 187 -5.63 0.24 -2.00
N ILE A 188 -5.15 0.09 -0.77
CA ILE A 188 -4.11 -0.88 -0.41
C ILE A 188 -4.59 -2.31 -0.68
N ILE A 189 -5.80 -2.68 -0.27
CA ILE A 189 -6.32 -4.03 -0.52
C ILE A 189 -6.55 -4.26 -2.01
N LEU A 190 -7.06 -3.30 -2.77
CA LEU A 190 -7.17 -3.45 -4.22
C LEU A 190 -5.80 -3.69 -4.85
N TYR A 191 -4.79 -2.94 -4.43
CA TYR A 191 -3.40 -3.13 -4.86
C TYR A 191 -2.89 -4.53 -4.52
N VAL A 192 -3.02 -4.99 -3.27
CA VAL A 192 -2.58 -6.33 -2.86
C VAL A 192 -3.37 -7.43 -3.59
N SER A 193 -4.68 -7.25 -3.72
CA SER A 193 -5.56 -8.23 -4.39
C SER A 193 -5.12 -8.45 -5.82
N SER A 194 -4.60 -7.43 -6.49
CA SER A 194 -4.20 -7.49 -7.89
C SER A 194 -3.13 -8.54 -8.19
N PHE A 195 -2.34 -8.94 -7.18
CA PHE A 195 -1.32 -9.99 -7.28
C PHE A 195 -1.88 -11.40 -7.25
N ILE A 196 -3.10 -11.57 -6.73
CA ILE A 196 -3.83 -12.84 -6.75
C ILE A 196 -4.42 -13.00 -8.15
N ILE A 197 -3.81 -13.84 -9.00
CA ILE A 197 -4.25 -14.10 -10.37
C ILE A 197 -4.34 -15.61 -10.61
N VAL A 198 -5.27 -16.04 -11.48
CA VAL A 198 -5.48 -17.45 -11.84
C VAL A 198 -4.20 -18.07 -12.43
N ARG A 199 -3.49 -17.34 -13.29
CA ARG A 199 -2.23 -17.76 -13.92
C ARG A 199 -1.03 -17.05 -13.28
N LYS A 200 -0.08 -17.82 -12.74
CA LYS A 200 1.11 -17.29 -12.05
C LYS A 200 2.04 -16.48 -12.97
N SER A 201 2.13 -16.86 -14.25
CA SER A 201 2.94 -16.14 -15.26
C SER A 201 2.40 -14.73 -15.56
N GLU A 202 1.08 -14.55 -15.50
CA GLU A 202 0.43 -13.25 -15.67
C GLU A 202 0.63 -12.36 -14.44
N SER A 203 0.69 -12.94 -13.23
CA SER A 203 0.98 -12.19 -11.99
C SER A 203 2.36 -11.55 -12.01
N ALA A 204 3.39 -12.26 -12.48
CA ALA A 204 4.75 -11.74 -12.57
C ALA A 204 4.92 -10.59 -13.56
N THR A 205 4.02 -10.46 -14.55
CA THR A 205 4.09 -9.46 -15.62
C THR A 205 3.03 -8.36 -15.51
N ASN A 206 2.14 -8.44 -14.50
CA ASN A 206 1.06 -7.48 -14.33
C ASN A 206 1.55 -6.20 -13.63
N TRP A 207 1.85 -5.18 -14.42
CA TRP A 207 2.32 -3.88 -13.94
C TRP A 207 1.18 -2.88 -13.70
N ILE A 208 0.02 -3.07 -14.35
CA ILE A 208 -1.13 -2.14 -14.31
C ILE A 208 -1.53 -1.78 -12.88
N PRO A 209 -1.67 -2.72 -11.93
CA PRO A 209 -2.11 -2.38 -10.58
C PRO A 209 -1.11 -1.50 -9.83
N SER A 210 0.20 -1.67 -10.06
CA SER A 210 1.20 -0.77 -9.49
C SER A 210 1.11 0.62 -10.08
N ALA A 211 0.90 0.74 -11.39
CA ALA A 211 0.70 2.04 -12.03
C ALA A 211 -0.56 2.74 -11.51
N VAL A 212 -1.68 2.01 -11.38
CA VAL A 212 -2.93 2.54 -10.80
C VAL A 212 -2.73 2.95 -9.35
N PHE A 213 -2.05 2.13 -8.54
CA PHE A 213 -1.75 2.47 -7.15
C PHE A 213 -0.89 3.74 -7.06
N LEU A 214 0.13 3.89 -7.91
CA LEU A 214 0.97 5.09 -7.95
C LEU A 214 0.14 6.31 -8.34
N PHE A 215 -0.69 6.19 -9.38
CA PHE A 215 -1.55 7.27 -9.83
C PHE A 215 -2.55 7.71 -8.75
N VAL A 216 -3.23 6.75 -8.10
CA VAL A 216 -4.20 7.04 -7.04
C VAL A 216 -3.53 7.62 -5.80
N SER A 217 -2.40 7.04 -5.35
CA SER A 217 -1.68 7.55 -4.17
C SER A 217 -1.07 8.93 -4.39
N PHE A 218 -0.74 9.28 -5.63
CA PHE A 218 -0.32 10.64 -6.00
C PHE A 218 -1.53 11.60 -6.05
N SER A 219 -2.55 11.27 -6.83
CA SER A 219 -3.64 12.19 -7.14
C SER A 219 -4.64 12.40 -6.01
N LEU A 220 -4.96 11.35 -5.24
CA LEU A 220 -5.99 11.42 -4.21
C LEU A 220 -5.66 12.45 -3.11
N PRO A 221 -4.42 12.54 -2.58
CA PRO A 221 -4.05 13.61 -1.66
C PRO A 221 -4.20 15.03 -2.24
N LEU A 222 -3.90 15.24 -3.54
CA LEU A 222 -4.07 16.56 -4.18
C LEU A 222 -5.53 16.97 -4.31
N PHE A 223 -6.43 16.03 -4.56
CA PHE A 223 -7.86 16.35 -4.67
C PHE A 223 -8.54 16.46 -3.30
N SER A 224 -7.87 16.08 -2.22
CA SER A 224 -8.41 16.05 -0.86
C SER A 224 -7.47 16.72 0.13
N MET A 225 -6.84 17.84 -0.26
CA MET A 225 -5.81 18.51 0.53
C MET A 225 -6.30 18.87 1.94
N ASP A 226 -7.51 19.41 2.08
CA ASP A 226 -8.17 19.66 3.37
C ASP A 226 -8.21 18.43 4.29
N SER A 227 -8.51 17.26 3.71
CA SER A 227 -8.63 16.01 4.47
C SER A 227 -7.25 15.48 4.86
N VAL A 228 -6.25 15.63 3.99
CA VAL A 228 -4.86 15.30 4.29
C VAL A 228 -4.36 16.16 5.44
N ALA A 229 -4.65 17.46 5.40
CA ALA A 229 -4.24 18.39 6.45
C ALA A 229 -4.87 18.03 7.80
N LYS A 230 -6.17 17.72 7.84
CA LYS A 230 -6.87 17.26 9.05
C LYS A 230 -6.32 15.95 9.61
N VAL A 231 -5.94 15.00 8.75
CA VAL A 231 -5.33 13.72 9.19
C VAL A 231 -3.95 13.97 9.80
N ILE A 232 -3.14 14.83 9.19
CA ILE A 232 -1.83 15.21 9.73
C ILE A 232 -2.01 15.96 11.05
N ASP A 233 -2.96 16.90 11.13
CA ASP A 233 -3.31 17.61 12.36
C ASP A 233 -3.69 16.64 13.48
N ALA A 234 -4.54 15.64 13.22
CA ALA A 234 -4.91 14.64 14.22
C ALA A 234 -3.68 13.91 14.78
N GLY A 235 -2.71 13.59 13.91
CA GLY A 235 -1.42 13.04 14.30
C GLY A 235 -0.61 14.01 15.18
N LEU A 236 -0.36 15.23 14.69
CA LEU A 236 0.43 16.26 15.40
C LEU A 236 -0.18 16.62 16.76
N ARG A 237 -1.52 16.69 16.84
CA ARG A 237 -2.27 16.96 18.07
C ARG A 237 -2.00 15.91 19.14
N LYS A 238 -1.96 14.63 18.74
CA LYS A 238 -1.75 13.51 19.65
C LYS A 238 -0.36 13.50 20.26
N PHE A 239 0.64 14.00 19.52
CA PHE A 239 2.03 14.11 19.97
C PHE A 239 2.38 15.45 20.62
N ASN A 240 1.41 16.39 20.74
CA ASN A 240 1.61 17.74 21.29
C ASN A 240 2.63 18.59 20.50
N VAL A 241 2.72 18.39 19.19
CA VAL A 241 3.70 19.08 18.32
C VAL A 241 3.05 19.95 17.24
N GLY A 242 1.76 20.24 17.36
CA GLY A 242 1.03 21.09 16.41
C GLY A 242 -0.48 20.97 16.50
N ALA A 243 -1.15 21.24 15.37
CA ALA A 243 -2.59 21.13 15.16
C ALA A 243 -3.46 22.10 15.97
N ASP A 244 -3.08 23.37 15.92
CA ASP A 244 -3.82 24.50 16.47
C ASP A 244 -3.96 24.49 18.01
N LYS A 245 -3.04 23.82 18.70
CA LYS A 245 -2.97 23.84 20.17
C LYS A 245 -2.56 25.20 20.67
N GLU A 246 -3.25 25.69 21.70
CA GLU A 246 -2.90 26.94 22.35
C GLU A 246 -1.58 26.80 23.13
N VAL A 247 -0.66 27.72 22.84
CA VAL A 247 0.62 27.83 23.51
C VAL A 247 0.88 29.25 23.94
N LYS A 248 1.64 29.35 25.03
CA LYS A 248 2.19 30.60 25.53
C LYS A 248 3.71 30.50 25.51
N ILE A 249 4.33 31.53 24.96
CA ILE A 249 5.78 31.64 24.83
C ILE A 249 6.28 32.66 25.84
N TYR A 250 7.23 32.25 26.66
CA TYR A 250 7.80 33.06 27.73
C TYR A 250 9.28 33.31 27.49
N GLU A 251 9.73 34.50 27.90
CA GLU A 251 11.14 34.85 27.96
C GLU A 251 11.79 34.13 29.15
N GLY A 252 12.78 33.27 28.90
CA GLY A 252 13.27 32.30 29.89
C GLY A 252 13.97 32.88 31.11
N THR A 253 14.23 34.19 31.16
CA THR A 253 14.83 34.84 32.34
C THR A 253 13.81 35.53 33.25
N ASN A 254 12.66 35.97 32.72
CA ASN A 254 11.71 36.82 33.47
C ASN A 254 10.27 36.29 33.50
N ASN A 255 9.97 35.15 32.87
CA ASN A 255 8.60 34.63 32.73
C ASN A 255 7.61 35.64 32.11
N ASN A 256 8.13 36.61 31.35
CA ASN A 256 7.31 37.56 30.62
C ASN A 256 6.69 36.85 29.42
N LEU A 257 5.37 37.01 29.25
CA LEU A 257 4.65 36.50 28.09
C LEU A 257 5.10 37.27 26.85
N ILE A 258 5.79 36.60 25.92
CA ILE A 258 6.23 37.16 24.65
C ILE A 258 5.10 37.10 23.64
N ALA A 259 4.42 35.96 23.55
CA ALA A 259 3.35 35.74 22.60
C ALA A 259 2.45 34.59 23.03
N SER A 260 1.19 34.64 22.60
CA SER A 260 0.19 33.59 22.79
C SER A 260 -0.47 33.30 21.45
N GLY A 261 -0.73 32.03 21.16
CA GLY A 261 -1.35 31.66 19.89
C GLY A 261 -1.48 30.16 19.69
N LYS A 262 -1.81 29.76 18.47
CA LYS A 262 -2.09 28.37 18.11
C LYS A 262 -0.94 27.77 17.31
N VAL A 263 -0.31 26.71 17.83
CA VAL A 263 0.81 26.04 17.15
C VAL A 263 0.32 25.30 15.93
N LEU A 264 0.88 25.67 14.79
CA LEU A 264 0.73 24.92 13.56
C LEU A 264 1.66 23.70 13.58
N PHE A 265 2.95 23.94 13.81
CA PHE A 265 3.97 22.90 13.74
C PHE A 265 5.17 23.23 14.63
N TRP A 266 5.69 22.20 15.29
CA TRP A 266 6.91 22.27 16.10
C TRP A 266 8.01 21.42 15.45
N SER A 267 9.06 22.09 14.96
CA SER A 267 10.27 21.48 14.42
C SER A 267 11.42 21.48 15.45
N PRO A 268 12.55 20.81 15.19
CA PRO A 268 13.67 20.81 16.12
C PRO A 268 14.14 22.22 16.53
N ASP A 269 14.14 23.16 15.59
CA ASP A 269 14.77 24.49 15.76
C ASP A 269 13.77 25.63 15.91
N PHE A 270 12.52 25.45 15.47
CA PHE A 270 11.50 26.49 15.47
C PHE A 270 10.11 25.97 15.89
N ILE A 271 9.31 26.90 16.42
CA ILE A 271 7.87 26.73 16.60
C ILE A 271 7.15 27.71 15.69
N TYR A 272 6.29 27.16 14.83
CA TYR A 272 5.39 27.92 13.97
C TYR A 272 4.03 28.01 14.65
N PHE A 273 3.56 29.22 14.92
CA PHE A 273 2.22 29.43 15.48
C PHE A 273 1.56 30.67 14.88
N THR A 274 0.24 30.70 15.00
CA THR A 274 -0.59 31.82 14.57
C THR A 274 -1.05 32.61 15.80
N SER A 275 -0.92 33.93 15.75
CA SER A 275 -1.52 34.83 16.73
C SER A 275 -2.63 35.64 16.06
N GLN A 276 -3.66 35.97 16.83
CA GLN A 276 -4.73 36.87 16.41
C GLN A 276 -4.55 38.21 17.11
N ASP A 277 -4.46 39.28 16.32
CA ASP A 277 -4.53 40.65 16.81
C ASP A 277 -5.61 41.38 16.01
N GLY A 278 -6.78 41.56 16.63
CA GLY A 278 -8.00 42.04 15.96
C GLY A 278 -8.51 41.04 14.90
N GLU A 279 -8.67 41.51 13.66
CA GLU A 279 -9.09 40.68 12.52
C GLU A 279 -7.91 40.04 11.77
N ASN A 280 -6.67 40.39 12.12
CA ASN A 280 -5.48 39.91 11.41
C ASN A 280 -4.91 38.65 12.08
N ASN A 281 -4.65 37.63 11.25
CA ASN A 281 -3.89 36.45 11.66
C ASN A 281 -2.42 36.63 11.28
N TYR A 282 -1.53 36.60 12.27
CA TYR A 282 -0.09 36.69 12.06
C TYR A 282 0.57 35.32 12.22
N LEU A 283 1.42 34.95 11.28
CA LEU A 283 2.27 33.77 11.38
C LEU A 283 3.60 34.16 12.01
N HIS A 284 3.98 33.44 13.06
CA HIS A 284 5.26 33.63 13.72
C HIS A 284 6.08 32.34 13.74
N ALA A 285 7.39 32.49 13.64
CA ALA A 285 8.37 31.43 13.85
C ALA A 285 9.33 31.85 14.96
N TYR A 286 9.37 31.08 16.06
CA TYR A 286 10.25 31.36 17.20
C TYR A 286 11.28 30.27 17.39
N PRO A 287 12.55 30.63 17.64
CA PRO A 287 13.61 29.65 17.87
C PRO A 287 13.44 28.93 19.22
N THR A 288 13.64 27.62 19.22
CA THR A 288 13.54 26.76 20.42
C THR A 288 14.83 26.73 21.26
N LYS A 289 15.98 26.98 20.64
CA LYS A 289 17.31 26.80 21.25
C LYS A 289 17.81 27.98 22.11
N ASN A 290 17.15 29.14 22.10
CA ASN A 290 17.67 30.39 22.68
C ASN A 290 17.07 30.78 24.04
N GLY A 291 16.78 29.82 24.92
CA GLY A 291 16.27 30.12 26.26
C GLY A 291 14.80 30.60 26.28
N THR A 292 14.04 30.32 25.24
CA THR A 292 12.59 30.54 25.20
C THR A 292 11.88 29.38 25.91
N HIS A 293 11.01 29.66 26.87
CA HIS A 293 10.21 28.63 27.54
C HIS A 293 8.82 28.57 26.91
N ILE A 294 8.44 27.41 26.38
CA ILE A 294 7.14 27.21 25.73
C ILE A 294 6.26 26.34 26.63
N VAL A 295 5.07 26.86 26.95
CA VAL A 295 4.04 26.13 27.71
C VAL A 295 2.92 25.77 26.76
N VAL A 296 2.63 24.47 26.66
CA VAL A 296 1.46 23.94 25.94
C VAL A 296 0.32 23.79 26.93
N GLU A 297 -0.78 24.50 26.71
CA GLU A 297 -1.99 24.34 27.52
C GLU A 297 -2.65 23.00 27.16
N ARG A 298 -3.03 22.23 28.19
CA ARG A 298 -3.60 20.88 28.07
C ARG A 298 -5.12 20.90 28.19
#